data_AF-A0A971FNL0-F1
#
_entry.id   AF-A0A971FNL0-F1
#
_cell.length_a   1.000
_cell.length_b   1.000
_cell.length_c   1.000
_cell.angle_alpha   90.00
_cell.angle_beta   90.00
_cell.angle_gamma   90.00
#
_symmetry.space_group_name_H-M   'P 1'
#
loop_
_entity.id
_entity.type
_entity.pdbx_description
1 polymer ?
#
loop_
_entity_poly.entity_id
_entity_poly.type
_entity_poly.pdbx_seq_one_letter_code
_entity_poly.pdbx_strand_id
1 'polypeptide(L)'
;MRNLMMGMVLVALAAGLVGCGPSKEERKAMEVFNSMDDMIKHGAYVKKFERFEQRPDKVFIIEAEIVDANEVPLGLLRSERVEGFGTARPRIQWYKTPGVREEWTAPQGRRGRRRSREGEGMRGERDGTRTRERAATAPNGP
;
A
#
# COMPACT_ATOMS: atom_id res chain seq x y z
N MET A 1 -36.91 -25.81 13.62
CA MET A 1 -35.84 -26.50 12.89
C MET A 1 -36.35 -26.90 11.52
N ARG A 2 -35.78 -26.33 10.46
CA ARG A 2 -35.74 -26.91 9.10
C ARG A 2 -34.93 -25.98 8.21
N ASN A 3 -33.64 -26.26 8.19
CA ASN A 3 -32.72 -25.79 7.16
C ASN A 3 -33.05 -26.51 5.86
N LEU A 4 -33.23 -25.77 4.77
CA LEU A 4 -33.08 -26.26 3.40
C LEU A 4 -32.57 -25.05 2.59
N MET A 5 -31.24 -24.92 2.44
CA MET A 5 -30.59 -25.17 1.15
C MET A 5 -31.34 -24.52 -0.02
N MET A 6 -30.90 -23.31 -0.39
CA MET A 6 -31.12 -22.77 -1.71
C MET A 6 -29.83 -22.08 -2.15
N GLY A 7 -28.88 -22.91 -2.57
CA GLY A 7 -27.78 -22.48 -3.41
C GLY A 7 -28.30 -22.31 -4.83
N MET A 8 -28.10 -21.14 -5.41
CA MET A 8 -28.14 -20.93 -6.86
C MET A 8 -27.30 -19.69 -7.17
N VAL A 9 -26.00 -19.91 -7.41
CA VAL A 9 -25.37 -19.76 -8.73
C VAL A 9 -25.25 -18.30 -9.18
N LEU A 10 -24.15 -17.70 -8.72
CA LEU A 10 -23.19 -16.86 -9.45
C LEU A 10 -23.34 -16.91 -11.00
N VAL A 11 -24.15 -16.03 -11.60
CA VAL A 11 -24.02 -15.63 -13.02
C VAL A 11 -24.54 -14.20 -13.19
N ALA A 12 -23.64 -13.21 -13.13
CA ALA A 12 -23.89 -11.86 -13.66
C ALA A 12 -22.57 -11.14 -13.99
N LEU A 13 -21.59 -11.86 -14.55
CA LEU A 13 -20.31 -11.29 -15.02
C LEU A 13 -20.28 -11.29 -16.56
N ALA A 14 -21.28 -10.64 -17.15
CA ALA A 14 -21.41 -10.47 -18.60
C ALA A 14 -22.16 -9.17 -18.94
N ALA A 15 -21.57 -8.04 -18.57
CA ALA A 15 -21.75 -6.76 -19.26
C ALA A 15 -20.32 -6.26 -19.50
N GLY A 16 -19.76 -6.27 -20.71
CA GLY A 16 -20.36 -5.73 -21.93
C GLY A 16 -19.47 -4.58 -22.38
N LEU A 17 -18.31 -4.93 -22.95
CA LEU A 17 -17.61 -4.26 -24.04
C LEU A 17 -17.97 -2.78 -24.29
N VAL A 18 -17.43 -1.87 -23.49
CA VAL A 18 -17.17 -0.51 -23.97
C VAL A 18 -15.75 -0.51 -24.53
N GLY A 19 -15.68 -0.62 -25.86
CA GLY A 19 -14.44 -0.50 -26.62
C GLY A 19 -13.90 0.92 -26.54
N CYS A 20 -13.08 1.18 -25.52
CA CYS A 20 -12.00 2.16 -25.56
C CYS A 20 -10.74 1.36 -25.21
N GLY A 21 -9.78 1.27 -26.13
CA GLY A 21 -8.48 0.69 -25.80
C GLY A 21 -7.87 1.37 -24.55
N PRO A 22 -6.86 0.76 -23.93
CA PRO A 22 -6.37 1.20 -22.62
C PRO A 22 -6.10 2.70 -22.64
N SER A 23 -6.60 3.40 -21.61
CA SER A 23 -6.50 4.86 -21.54
C SER A 23 -5.03 5.30 -21.60
N LYS A 24 -4.77 6.57 -21.95
CA LYS A 24 -3.38 7.09 -21.96
C LYS A 24 -2.68 6.86 -20.61
N GLU A 25 -3.42 6.97 -19.52
CA GLU A 25 -2.89 6.77 -18.17
C GLU A 25 -2.69 5.29 -17.83
N GLU A 26 -3.59 4.43 -18.30
CA GLU A 26 -3.45 2.98 -18.17
C GLU A 26 -2.22 2.44 -18.90
N ARG A 27 -1.98 2.88 -20.15
CA ARG A 27 -0.79 2.49 -20.91
C ARG A 27 0.50 2.91 -20.23
N LYS A 28 0.56 4.17 -19.76
CA LYS A 28 1.72 4.67 -19.00
C LYS A 28 1.95 3.86 -17.73
N ALA A 29 0.89 3.51 -17.00
CA ALA A 29 1.02 2.70 -15.80
C ALA A 29 1.56 1.30 -16.13
N MET A 30 1.04 0.68 -17.20
CA MET A 30 1.45 -0.66 -17.63
C MET A 30 2.90 -0.70 -18.09
N GLU A 31 3.34 0.30 -18.85
CA GLU A 31 4.74 0.46 -19.26
C GLU A 31 5.67 0.58 -18.05
N VAL A 32 5.30 1.43 -17.08
CA VAL A 32 6.07 1.58 -15.84
C VAL A 32 6.20 0.24 -15.13
N PHE A 33 5.10 -0.51 -14.93
CA PHE A 33 5.16 -1.80 -14.25
C PHE A 33 6.00 -2.83 -15.01
N ASN A 34 5.82 -2.96 -16.32
CA ASN A 34 6.54 -3.95 -17.13
C ASN A 34 8.03 -3.62 -17.31
N SER A 35 8.43 -2.37 -17.08
CA SER A 35 9.84 -1.94 -17.07
C SER A 35 10.55 -2.15 -15.72
N MET A 36 9.84 -2.63 -14.69
CA MET A 36 10.45 -2.81 -13.37
C MET A 36 11.40 -4.01 -13.35
N ASP A 37 12.58 -3.82 -12.75
CA ASP A 37 13.58 -4.88 -12.59
C ASP A 37 13.02 -6.16 -11.96
N ASP A 38 12.10 -6.03 -11.00
CA ASP A 38 11.48 -7.17 -10.32
C ASP A 38 10.62 -8.01 -11.28
N MET A 39 9.90 -7.34 -12.18
CA MET A 39 9.09 -8.01 -13.21
C MET A 39 10.01 -8.70 -14.23
N ILE A 40 11.04 -7.99 -14.70
CA ILE A 40 12.01 -8.51 -15.68
C ILE A 40 12.75 -9.74 -15.12
N LYS A 41 13.21 -9.69 -13.86
CA LYS A 41 13.92 -10.81 -13.20
C LYS A 41 13.08 -12.07 -13.12
N HIS A 42 11.77 -11.91 -12.96
CA HIS A 42 10.83 -13.02 -12.87
C HIS A 42 10.27 -13.46 -14.23
N GLY A 43 10.70 -12.83 -15.34
CA GLY A 43 10.14 -13.10 -16.67
C GLY A 43 8.64 -12.77 -16.74
N ALA A 44 8.21 -11.82 -15.91
CA ALA A 44 6.82 -11.57 -15.61
C ALA A 44 6.36 -10.23 -16.20
N TYR A 45 5.07 -10.13 -16.54
CA TYR A 45 4.47 -8.89 -17.02
C TYR A 45 2.99 -8.78 -16.60
N VAL A 46 2.48 -7.56 -16.65
CA VAL A 46 1.06 -7.27 -16.50
C VAL A 46 0.41 -7.21 -17.89
N LYS A 47 -0.50 -8.14 -18.15
CA LYS A 47 -1.26 -8.21 -19.42
C LYS A 47 -2.43 -7.22 -19.44
N LYS A 48 -3.15 -7.11 -18.33
CA LYS A 48 -4.33 -6.25 -18.16
C LYS A 48 -4.50 -5.85 -16.70
N PHE A 49 -5.15 -4.72 -16.47
CA PHE A 49 -5.58 -4.36 -15.12
C PHE A 49 -6.95 -4.99 -14.84
N GLU A 50 -7.06 -5.64 -13.69
CA GLU A 50 -8.34 -6.16 -13.19
C GLU A 50 -9.17 -5.05 -12.58
N ARG A 51 -8.50 -4.04 -12.01
CA ARG A 51 -9.12 -2.83 -11.49
C ARG A 51 -8.28 -1.62 -11.87
N PHE A 52 -8.93 -0.65 -12.49
CA PHE A 52 -8.36 0.67 -12.77
C PHE A 52 -9.44 1.71 -12.48
N GLU A 53 -9.53 2.14 -11.23
CA GLU A 53 -10.61 2.98 -10.73
C GLU A 53 -10.10 4.37 -10.38
N GLN A 54 -10.63 5.40 -11.04
CA GLN A 54 -10.33 6.79 -10.70
C GLN A 54 -11.14 7.21 -9.47
N ARG A 55 -10.43 7.67 -8.43
CA ARG A 55 -11.03 8.30 -7.26
C ARG A 55 -11.17 9.82 -7.46
N PRO A 56 -12.06 10.49 -6.69
CA PRO A 56 -12.34 11.92 -6.84
C PRO A 56 -11.12 12.84 -6.70
N ASP A 57 -10.06 12.36 -6.05
CA ASP A 57 -8.78 13.02 -5.81
C ASP A 57 -7.76 12.80 -6.96
N LYS A 58 -8.20 12.32 -8.13
CA LYS A 58 -7.35 11.96 -9.28
C LYS A 58 -6.32 10.87 -8.97
N VAL A 59 -6.61 10.05 -7.96
CA VAL A 59 -5.85 8.85 -7.64
C VAL A 59 -6.52 7.66 -8.33
N PHE A 60 -5.76 6.93 -9.14
CA PHE A 60 -6.17 5.69 -9.77
C PHE A 60 -5.72 4.52 -8.90
N ILE A 61 -6.67 3.72 -8.43
CA ILE A 61 -6.38 2.45 -7.78
C ILE A 61 -6.17 1.40 -8.87
N ILE A 62 -5.00 0.76 -8.85
CA ILE A 62 -4.60 -0.22 -9.85
C ILE A 62 -4.45 -1.58 -9.17
N GLU A 63 -5.19 -2.58 -9.66
CA GLU A 63 -5.00 -3.98 -9.32
C GLU A 63 -4.82 -4.78 -10.60
N ALA A 64 -3.83 -5.68 -10.62
CA ALA A 64 -3.52 -6.47 -11.80
C ALA A 64 -2.99 -7.86 -11.44
N GLU A 65 -3.25 -8.83 -12.31
CA GLU A 65 -2.61 -10.14 -12.26
C GLU A 65 -1.29 -10.08 -13.04
N ILE A 66 -0.24 -10.64 -12.43
CA ILE A 66 1.08 -10.77 -13.01
C ILE A 66 1.16 -12.17 -13.62
N VAL A 67 1.57 -12.25 -14.89
CA VAL A 67 1.69 -13.50 -15.64
C VAL A 67 3.09 -13.67 -16.23
N ASP A 68 3.44 -14.91 -16.57
CA ASP A 68 4.63 -15.22 -17.38
C ASP A 68 4.31 -15.17 -18.90
N ALA A 69 5.32 -15.45 -19.73
CA ALA A 69 5.19 -15.51 -21.20
C ALA A 69 4.19 -16.56 -21.71
N ASN A 70 3.85 -17.57 -20.91
CA ASN A 70 2.87 -18.61 -21.22
C ASN A 70 1.48 -18.29 -20.65
N GLU A 71 1.28 -17.07 -20.14
CA GLU A 71 0.07 -16.62 -19.46
C GLU A 71 -0.22 -17.37 -18.14
N VAL A 72 0.80 -17.99 -17.54
CA VAL A 72 0.68 -18.63 -16.23
C VAL A 72 0.71 -17.54 -15.17
N PRO A 73 -0.28 -17.48 -14.26
CA PRO A 73 -0.32 -16.48 -13.20
C PRO A 73 0.80 -16.72 -12.18
N LEU A 74 1.56 -15.66 -11.90
CA LEU A 74 2.71 -15.64 -11.00
C LEU A 74 2.47 -14.80 -9.75
N GLY A 75 1.51 -13.87 -9.78
CA GLY A 75 1.25 -13.01 -8.62
C GLY A 75 0.19 -11.95 -8.83
N LEU A 76 0.01 -11.11 -7.82
CA LEU A 76 -0.84 -9.93 -7.84
C LEU A 76 -0.02 -8.66 -7.66
N LEU A 77 -0.42 -7.62 -8.38
CA LEU A 77 0.10 -6.27 -8.26
C LEU A 77 -1.00 -5.35 -7.74
N ARG A 78 -0.68 -4.55 -6.72
CA ARG A 78 -1.52 -3.44 -6.26
C ARG A 78 -0.72 -2.16 -6.22
N SER A 79 -1.23 -1.09 -6.82
CA SER A 79 -0.60 0.22 -6.81
C SER A 79 -1.61 1.35 -6.87
N GLU A 80 -1.09 2.56 -6.72
CA GLU A 80 -1.81 3.81 -6.87
C GLU A 80 -1.08 4.66 -7.92
N ARG A 81 -1.82 5.30 -8.80
CA ARG A 81 -1.27 6.29 -9.74
C ARG A 81 -1.96 7.61 -9.50
N VAL A 82 -1.18 8.68 -9.39
CA VAL A 82 -1.72 10.03 -9.22
C VAL A 82 -1.51 10.80 -10.53
N GLU A 83 -2.59 11.32 -11.08
CA GLU A 83 -2.53 12.11 -12.32
C GLU A 83 -1.56 13.30 -12.15
N GLY A 84 -0.57 13.43 -13.05
CA GLY A 84 0.44 14.49 -12.99
C GLY A 84 1.61 14.26 -12.04
N PHE A 85 1.54 13.29 -11.12
CA PHE A 85 2.62 12.94 -10.18
C PHE A 85 3.28 11.59 -10.48
N GLY A 86 2.59 10.71 -11.21
CA GLY A 86 3.12 9.42 -11.65
C GLY A 86 2.58 8.22 -10.89
N THR A 87 3.21 7.07 -11.08
CA THR A 87 2.80 5.79 -10.47
C THR A 87 3.58 5.56 -9.19
N ALA A 88 2.89 5.30 -8.07
CA ALA A 88 3.52 4.90 -6.83
C ALA A 88 4.23 3.54 -6.98
N ARG A 89 5.20 3.26 -6.11
CA ARG A 89 5.87 1.95 -6.09
C ARG A 89 4.83 0.86 -5.81
N PRO A 90 4.62 -0.10 -6.72
CA PRO A 90 3.61 -1.13 -6.54
C PRO A 90 4.00 -2.08 -5.40
N ARG A 91 2.98 -2.66 -4.78
CA ARG A 91 3.12 -3.82 -3.92
C ARG A 91 2.84 -5.06 -4.74
N ILE A 92 3.77 -6.00 -4.70
CA ILE A 92 3.67 -7.27 -5.42
C ILE A 92 3.56 -8.40 -4.41
N GLN A 93 2.58 -9.28 -4.62
CA GLN A 93 2.47 -10.56 -3.93
C GLN A 93 2.69 -11.66 -4.97
N TRP A 94 3.88 -12.27 -4.93
CA TRP A 94 4.17 -13.46 -5.70
C TRP A 94 3.41 -14.66 -5.13
N TYR A 95 2.87 -15.49 -6.01
CA TYR A 95 2.25 -16.76 -5.64
C TYR A 95 3.33 -17.78 -5.28
N LYS A 96 3.02 -18.61 -4.30
CA LYS A 96 3.90 -19.70 -3.87
C LYS A 96 3.94 -20.81 -4.93
N THR A 97 2.81 -21.02 -5.58
CA THR A 97 2.66 -22.02 -6.63
C THR A 97 2.24 -21.32 -7.93
N PRO A 98 3.10 -21.28 -8.96
CA PRO A 98 2.73 -20.77 -10.28
C PRO A 98 1.48 -21.46 -10.81
N GLY A 99 0.57 -20.71 -11.42
CA GLY A 99 -0.69 -21.25 -11.93
C GLY A 99 -1.82 -21.33 -10.90
N VAL A 100 -1.52 -21.24 -9.59
CA VAL A 100 -2.54 -21.24 -8.54
C VAL A 100 -2.78 -19.80 -8.09
N ARG A 101 -3.92 -19.24 -8.49
CA ARG A 101 -4.31 -17.89 -8.10
C ARG A 101 -4.55 -17.82 -6.59
N GLU A 102 -3.71 -17.06 -5.89
CA GLU A 102 -3.87 -16.79 -4.46
C GLU A 102 -4.60 -15.46 -4.24
N GLU A 103 -5.33 -15.37 -3.13
CA GLU A 103 -5.94 -14.12 -2.69
C GLU A 103 -4.90 -13.15 -2.13
N TRP A 104 -5.13 -11.85 -2.31
CA TRP A 104 -4.30 -10.81 -1.73
C TRP A 104 -4.28 -10.89 -0.20
N THR A 105 -3.12 -11.17 0.36
CA THR A 105 -2.88 -11.13 1.80
C THR A 105 -2.47 -9.71 2.18
N ALA A 106 -3.41 -8.94 2.71
CA ALA A 106 -3.06 -7.64 3.28
C ALA A 106 -2.05 -7.86 4.41
N PRO A 107 -0.95 -7.08 4.47
CA PRO A 107 0.01 -7.20 5.56
C PRO A 107 -0.77 -7.02 6.86
N GLN A 108 -0.82 -8.09 7.65
CA GLN A 108 -1.54 -8.13 8.91
C GLN A 108 -0.91 -7.06 9.80
N GLY A 109 -1.54 -5.88 9.85
CA GLY A 109 -1.03 -4.77 10.62
C GLY A 109 -0.86 -5.28 12.03
N ARG A 110 0.38 -5.26 12.55
CA ARG A 110 0.63 -5.38 13.98
C ARG A 110 -0.06 -4.20 14.67
N ARG A 111 -1.38 -4.24 14.84
CA ARG A 111 -2.10 -3.52 15.89
C ARG A 111 -1.77 -4.20 17.21
N GLY A 112 -0.48 -4.21 17.54
CA GLY A 112 0.00 -4.43 18.89
C GLY A 112 -0.37 -3.20 19.69
N ARG A 113 -1.59 -3.19 20.22
CA ARG A 113 -1.84 -2.96 21.65
C ARG A 113 -0.86 -1.97 22.30
N ARG A 114 -0.83 -0.70 21.86
CA ARG A 114 -0.30 0.36 22.72
C ARG A 114 -1.38 0.62 23.76
N ARG A 115 -1.28 -0.19 24.81
CA ARG A 115 -2.07 -0.13 26.05
C ARG A 115 -2.18 1.32 26.47
N SER A 116 -3.41 1.68 26.81
CA SER A 116 -3.78 2.71 27.77
C SER A 116 -2.64 2.96 28.76
N ARG A 117 -2.09 4.18 28.73
CA ARG A 117 -1.44 4.77 29.90
C ARG A 117 -2.26 5.98 30.31
N GLU A 118 -3.53 5.70 30.54
CA GLU A 118 -4.38 6.43 31.48
C GLU A 118 -4.16 5.70 32.81
N GLY A 119 -3.52 6.39 33.75
CA GLY A 119 -2.95 5.79 34.95
C GLY A 119 -1.97 6.76 35.59
N GLU A 120 -2.57 7.76 36.22
CA GLU A 120 -2.15 8.45 37.45
C GLU A 120 -0.69 8.29 37.93
N GLY A 121 -0.09 9.45 38.23
CA GLY A 121 0.74 9.63 39.42
C GLY A 121 2.15 9.06 39.37
N MET A 122 3.14 9.95 39.21
CA MET A 122 4.15 10.19 40.25
C MET A 122 5.21 11.19 39.75
N ARG A 123 5.29 12.31 40.50
CA ARG A 123 6.53 12.86 41.06
C ARG A 123 7.62 13.28 40.05
N GLY A 124 7.55 14.54 39.65
CA GLY A 124 8.65 15.28 39.05
C GLY A 124 8.82 16.62 39.76
N GLU A 125 9.38 16.55 40.97
CA GLU A 125 9.91 17.66 41.76
C GLU A 125 10.80 18.53 40.88
N ARG A 126 10.29 19.69 40.46
CA ARG A 126 11.05 20.67 39.68
C ARG A 126 11.53 21.76 40.64
N ASP A 127 12.60 21.38 41.34
CA ASP A 127 13.56 22.28 41.96
C ASP A 127 14.17 23.18 40.86
N GLY A 128 14.18 24.49 41.09
CA GLY A 128 14.53 25.44 40.05
C GLY A 128 14.20 26.89 40.33
N THR A 129 14.31 27.33 41.58
CA THR A 129 14.36 28.76 41.91
C THR A 129 15.50 29.03 42.87
N ARG A 130 16.31 30.02 42.46
CA ARG A 130 17.19 30.90 43.26
C ARG A 130 18.69 30.61 43.30
N THR A 131 19.34 31.35 42.40
CA THR A 131 20.32 32.40 42.74
C THR A 131 21.77 31.95 42.78
N ARG A 132 22.39 32.04 41.60
CA ARG A 132 23.74 32.60 41.43
C ARG A 132 23.84 33.90 42.22
N GLU A 133 24.52 33.87 43.35
CA GLU A 133 25.20 35.04 43.91
C GLU A 133 26.51 34.55 44.51
N ARG A 134 27.50 34.34 43.65
CA ARG A 134 28.90 34.25 44.09
C ARG A 134 29.58 35.54 43.69
N ALA A 135 29.84 36.32 44.75
CA ALA A 135 30.75 37.44 44.83
C ALA A 135 31.98 37.34 43.92
N ALA A 136 32.40 38.47 43.36
CA ALA A 136 33.56 39.20 43.89
C ALA A 136 34.01 40.26 42.87
N THR A 137 33.69 41.51 43.19
CA THR A 137 34.46 42.68 42.76
C THR A 137 35.86 42.58 43.37
N ALA A 138 36.90 42.68 42.56
CA ALA A 138 38.21 43.17 42.98
C ALA A 138 38.95 43.82 41.78
N PRO A 139 39.78 44.85 42.05
CA PRO A 139 40.05 45.93 41.10
C PRO A 139 41.32 45.73 40.24
N ASN A 140 41.38 46.54 39.18
CA ASN A 140 42.50 46.73 38.26
C ASN A 140 43.82 47.13 38.96
N GLY A 141 44.94 46.72 38.36
CA GLY A 141 46.25 47.35 38.46
C GLY A 141 47.02 47.11 37.15
N PRO A 142 48.15 47.78 36.87
CA PRO A 142 48.90 48.75 37.67
C PRO A 142 48.48 50.22 37.48
#